data_AF-X8CJ50-F1
#
_entry.id   AF-X8CJ50-F1
#
_cell.length_a   1.000
_cell.length_b   1.000
_cell.length_c   1.000
_cell.angle_alpha   90.00
_cell.angle_beta   90.00
_cell.angle_gamma   90.00
#
_symmetry.space_group_name_H-M   'P 1'
#
loop_
_entity.id
_entity.type
_entity.pdbx_description
1 polymer ?
#
loop_
_entity_poly.entity_id
_entity_poly.type
_entity_poly.pdbx_seq_one_letter_code
_entity_poly.pdbx_strand_id
1 'polypeptide(L)'
;MRSVAQVIGVLGLAYLMGVHLTANPLRVLAAMAVVVVGAAFFACLSMTLAGLVRNRDRLMGIGQAITMPLFFASNALYPVDVMPRWLRLLSKVNPVSYEVDALRALLIGPGFKVADIAVLVVAAAVGIATASALLPRLVR
;
A
#
# COMPACT_ATOMS: atom_id res chain seq x y z
N MET A 1 4.51 -13.28 13.24
CA MET A 1 3.55 -13.53 14.34
C MET A 1 2.76 -12.27 14.73
N ARG A 2 3.41 -11.12 15.03
CA ARG A 2 2.70 -9.88 15.43
C ARG A 2 1.65 -9.39 14.40
N SER A 3 2.00 -9.38 13.13
CA SER A 3 1.10 -8.98 12.04
C SER A 3 -0.10 -9.92 11.86
N VAL A 4 0.11 -11.24 12.01
CA VAL A 4 -1.00 -12.22 11.96
C VAL A 4 -1.95 -12.01 13.13
N ALA A 5 -1.42 -11.83 14.34
CA ALA A 5 -2.24 -11.53 15.52
C ALA A 5 -3.02 -10.22 15.37
N GLN A 6 -2.39 -9.18 14.80
CA GLN A 6 -3.05 -7.90 14.52
C GLN A 6 -4.18 -8.05 13.49
N VAL A 7 -3.97 -8.81 12.41
CA VAL A 7 -5.00 -9.07 11.41
C VAL A 7 -6.19 -9.80 12.04
N ILE A 8 -5.95 -10.82 12.86
CA ILE A 8 -7.01 -11.54 13.57
C ILE A 8 -7.80 -10.60 14.48
N GLY A 9 -7.11 -9.75 15.25
CA GLY A 9 -7.75 -8.77 16.13
C GLY A 9 -8.63 -7.77 15.36
N VAL A 10 -8.12 -7.24 14.24
CA VAL A 10 -8.85 -6.30 13.39
C VAL A 10 -10.08 -6.95 12.75
N LEU A 11 -9.96 -8.20 12.27
CA LEU A 11 -11.09 -8.94 11.70
C LEU A 11 -12.17 -9.23 12.76
N GLY A 12 -11.76 -9.57 14.00
CA GLY A 12 -12.70 -9.76 15.11
C GLY A 12 -13.48 -8.48 15.45
N LEU A 13 -12.79 -7.33 15.50
CA LEU A 13 -13.43 -6.02 15.68
C LEU A 13 -14.37 -5.66 14.52
N ALA A 14 -13.96 -5.89 13.27
CA ALA A 14 -14.80 -5.63 12.10
C ALA A 14 -16.10 -6.46 12.15
N TYR A 15 -16.01 -7.72 12.57
CA TYR A 15 -17.17 -8.58 12.78
C TYR A 15 -18.09 -8.05 13.89
N LEU A 16 -17.52 -7.62 15.03
CA LEU A 16 -18.28 -7.01 16.13
C LEU A 16 -18.99 -5.72 15.72
N MET A 17 -18.39 -4.92 14.83
CA MET A 17 -18.98 -3.70 14.28
C MET A 17 -20.02 -3.97 13.18
N GLY A 18 -20.28 -5.24 12.83
CA GLY A 18 -21.26 -5.61 11.80
C GLY A 18 -20.80 -5.33 10.37
N VAL A 19 -19.48 -5.24 10.12
CA VAL A 19 -18.96 -5.06 8.76
C VAL A 19 -19.14 -6.36 7.98
N HIS A 20 -20.01 -6.33 6.98
CA HIS A 20 -20.25 -7.45 6.08
C HIS A 20 -19.08 -7.60 5.10
N LEU A 21 -18.05 -8.35 5.51
CA LEU A 21 -16.96 -8.78 4.64
C LEU A 21 -17.46 -9.85 3.66
N THR A 22 -16.98 -9.80 2.43
CA THR A 22 -17.24 -10.84 1.45
C THR A 22 -16.76 -12.21 1.96
N ALA A 23 -17.65 -13.21 1.95
CA ALA A 23 -17.27 -14.60 2.21
C ALA A 23 -16.68 -15.31 0.97
N ASN A 24 -16.68 -14.64 -0.19
CA ASN A 24 -16.19 -15.22 -1.43
C ASN A 24 -14.66 -15.40 -1.37
N PRO A 25 -14.14 -16.64 -1.35
CA PRO A 25 -12.71 -16.91 -1.18
C PRO A 25 -11.86 -16.36 -2.34
N LEU A 26 -12.43 -16.26 -3.54
CA LEU A 26 -11.71 -15.70 -4.70
C LEU A 26 -11.45 -14.20 -4.52
N ARG A 27 -12.41 -13.46 -3.96
CA ARG A 27 -12.23 -12.02 -3.66
C ARG A 27 -11.23 -11.81 -2.54
N VAL A 28 -11.23 -12.68 -1.54
CA VAL A 28 -10.22 -12.65 -0.46
C VAL A 28 -8.83 -12.94 -1.01
N LEU A 29 -8.69 -13.96 -1.87
CA LEU A 29 -7.42 -14.28 -2.52
C LEU A 29 -6.91 -13.13 -3.40
N ALA A 30 -7.82 -12.50 -4.18
CA ALA A 30 -7.49 -11.32 -4.97
C ALA A 30 -7.06 -10.14 -4.07
N ALA A 31 -7.72 -9.93 -2.92
CA ALA A 31 -7.33 -8.90 -1.97
C ALA A 31 -5.93 -9.18 -1.40
N MET A 32 -5.62 -10.43 -1.06
CA MET A 32 -4.27 -10.83 -0.65
C MET A 32 -3.23 -10.57 -1.73
N ALA A 33 -3.54 -10.85 -3.00
CA ALA A 33 -2.64 -10.55 -4.11
C ALA A 33 -2.37 -9.04 -4.24
N VAL A 34 -3.40 -8.20 -4.07
CA VAL A 34 -3.26 -6.73 -4.05
C VAL A 34 -2.32 -6.29 -2.92
N VAL A 35 -2.48 -6.82 -1.71
CA VAL A 35 -1.57 -6.54 -0.58
C VAL A 35 -0.13 -6.94 -0.90
N VAL A 36 0.08 -8.07 -1.57
CA VAL A 36 1.44 -8.51 -1.96
C VAL A 36 2.06 -7.53 -2.95
N VAL A 37 1.30 -7.03 -3.93
CA VAL A 37 1.80 -6.03 -4.90
C VAL A 37 2.11 -4.70 -4.21
N GLY A 38 1.24 -4.23 -3.31
CA GLY A 38 1.50 -3.04 -2.50
C GLY A 38 2.74 -3.18 -1.61
N ALA A 39 2.87 -4.32 -0.93
CA ALA A 39 4.05 -4.65 -0.12
C ALA A 39 5.34 -4.71 -0.96
N ALA A 40 5.27 -5.26 -2.18
CA ALA A 40 6.41 -5.29 -3.10
C ALA A 40 6.85 -3.87 -3.50
N PHE A 41 5.89 -2.97 -3.79
CA PHE A 41 6.20 -1.56 -4.05
C PHE A 41 6.96 -0.91 -2.87
N PHE A 42 6.46 -1.06 -1.65
CA PHE A 42 7.13 -0.53 -0.46
C PHE A 42 8.50 -1.16 -0.19
N ALA A 43 8.64 -2.47 -0.42
CA ALA A 43 9.92 -3.16 -0.30
C ALA A 43 10.95 -2.60 -1.28
N CYS A 44 10.55 -2.39 -2.53
CA CYS A 44 11.41 -1.80 -3.55
C CYS A 44 11.76 -0.33 -3.27
N LEU A 45 10.81 0.46 -2.75
CA LEU A 45 11.07 1.83 -2.30
C LEU A 45 12.09 1.86 -1.14
N SER A 46 11.93 0.98 -0.16
CA SER A 46 12.88 0.82 0.95
C SER A 46 14.29 0.43 0.45
N MET A 47 14.37 -0.50 -0.51
CA MET A 47 15.63 -0.93 -1.10
C MET A 47 16.31 0.17 -1.94
N THR A 48 15.51 0.94 -2.68
CA THR A 48 15.96 2.12 -3.43
C THR A 48 16.56 3.16 -2.50
N LEU A 49 15.87 3.47 -1.38
CA LEU A 49 16.39 4.37 -0.35
C LEU A 49 17.68 3.83 0.28
N ALA A 50 17.73 2.52 0.56
CA ALA A 50 18.91 1.85 1.11
C ALA A 50 20.15 2.06 0.24
N GLY A 51 20.00 1.99 -1.08
CA GLY A 51 21.07 2.27 -2.03
C GLY A 51 21.52 3.72 -2.09
N LEU A 52 20.63 4.67 -1.76
CA LEU A 52 20.93 6.10 -1.84
C LEU A 52 21.57 6.65 -0.56
N VAL A 53 21.11 6.23 0.61
CA VAL A 53 21.44 6.89 1.89
C VAL A 53 22.70 6.30 2.56
N ARG A 54 23.14 5.09 2.19
CA ARG A 54 24.31 4.31 2.67
C ARG A 54 24.48 4.14 4.21
N ASN A 55 23.72 4.86 5.04
CA ASN A 55 23.73 4.81 6.51
C ASN A 55 22.42 4.23 7.05
N ARG A 56 22.53 3.16 7.84
CA ARG A 56 21.38 2.39 8.38
C ARG A 56 20.49 3.21 9.32
N ASP A 57 21.05 4.06 10.18
CA ASP A 57 20.25 4.86 11.11
C ASP A 57 19.40 5.92 10.39
N ARG A 58 19.97 6.54 9.35
CA ARG A 58 19.24 7.51 8.52
C ARG A 58 18.15 6.84 7.70
N LEU A 59 18.33 5.58 7.29
CA LEU A 59 17.33 4.83 6.54
C LEU A 59 16.05 4.58 7.34
N MET A 60 16.17 4.16 8.59
CA MET A 60 14.99 3.93 9.44
C MET A 60 14.23 5.24 9.66
N GLY A 61 14.93 6.33 9.97
CA GLY A 61 14.31 7.64 10.16
C GLY A 61 13.61 8.17 8.91
N ILE A 62 14.31 8.16 7.77
CA ILE A 62 13.78 8.66 6.49
C ILE A 62 12.59 7.79 6.02
N GLY A 63 12.69 6.47 6.13
CA GLY A 63 11.61 5.56 5.75
C GLY A 63 10.32 5.88 6.51
N GLN A 64 10.40 6.06 7.83
CA GLN A 64 9.25 6.42 8.65
C GLN A 64 8.73 7.83 8.32
N ALA A 65 9.64 8.80 8.13
CA ALA A 65 9.30 10.17 7.78
C ALA A 65 8.59 10.28 6.42
N ILE A 66 8.84 9.37 5.48
CA ILE A 66 8.13 9.31 4.19
C ILE A 66 6.82 8.54 4.31
N THR A 67 6.81 7.43 5.06
CA THR A 67 5.65 6.53 5.16
C THR A 67 4.44 7.25 5.77
N MET A 68 4.66 8.06 6.81
CA MET A 68 3.59 8.81 7.48
C MET A 68 2.87 9.77 6.52
N PRO A 69 3.53 10.74 5.86
CA PRO A 69 2.91 11.59 4.86
C PRO A 69 2.22 10.81 3.74
N LEU A 70 2.81 9.71 3.27
CA LEU A 70 2.22 8.88 2.23
C LEU A 70 0.90 8.25 2.69
N PHE A 71 0.84 7.82 3.95
CA PHE A 71 -0.37 7.26 4.55
C PHE A 71 -1.46 8.32 4.75
N PHE A 72 -1.10 9.51 5.22
CA PHE A 72 -2.03 10.64 5.37
C PHE A 72 -2.54 11.18 4.02
N ALA A 73 -1.71 11.16 2.99
CA ALA A 73 -2.08 11.54 1.64
C ALA A 73 -2.87 10.43 0.91
N SER A 74 -3.11 9.28 1.54
CA SER A 74 -3.91 8.19 0.98
C SER A 74 -5.38 8.26 1.41
N ASN A 75 -6.25 7.57 0.67
CA ASN A 75 -7.67 7.43 1.01
C ASN A 75 -7.94 6.34 2.07
N ALA A 76 -6.90 5.92 2.82
CA ALA A 76 -7.04 4.96 3.92
C ALA A 76 -7.71 5.58 5.14
N LEU A 77 -7.27 6.79 5.52
CA LEU A 77 -7.71 7.48 6.75
C LEU A 77 -8.94 8.36 6.52
N TYR A 78 -9.01 9.02 5.37
CA TYR A 78 -10.08 9.97 5.05
C TYR A 78 -10.81 9.55 3.78
N PRO A 79 -12.15 9.67 3.74
CA PRO A 79 -12.90 9.57 2.50
C PRO A 79 -12.46 10.66 1.51
N VAL A 80 -12.37 10.31 0.22
CA VAL A 80 -11.99 11.25 -0.85
C VAL A 80 -12.87 12.50 -0.86
N ASP A 81 -14.16 12.35 -0.49
CA ASP A 81 -15.17 13.39 -0.59
C ASP A 81 -14.93 14.55 0.38
N VAL A 82 -14.39 14.26 1.57
CA VAL A 82 -14.08 15.26 2.61
C VAL A 82 -12.66 15.82 2.47
N MET A 83 -11.85 15.31 1.54
CA MET A 83 -10.48 15.79 1.38
C MET A 83 -10.41 17.18 0.72
N PRO A 84 -9.57 18.09 1.26
CA PRO A 84 -9.27 19.36 0.61
C PRO A 84 -8.61 19.14 -0.75
N ARG A 85 -8.77 20.11 -1.67
CA ARG A 85 -8.37 19.96 -3.09
C ARG A 85 -6.89 19.59 -3.28
N TRP A 86 -5.97 20.15 -2.49
CA TRP A 86 -4.56 19.80 -2.56
C TRP A 86 -4.31 18.32 -2.22
N LEU A 87 -5.08 17.76 -1.28
CA LEU A 87 -4.82 16.43 -0.73
C LEU A 87 -5.38 15.39 -1.68
N ARG A 88 -6.51 15.73 -2.31
CA ARG A 88 -7.11 14.97 -3.40
C ARG A 88 -6.20 14.86 -4.62
N LEU A 89 -5.39 15.87 -4.91
CA LEU A 89 -4.38 15.81 -5.97
C LEU A 89 -3.24 14.85 -5.59
N LEU A 90 -2.75 14.93 -4.35
CA LEU A 90 -1.72 14.02 -3.85
C LEU A 90 -2.21 12.56 -3.81
N SER A 91 -3.46 12.33 -3.40
CA SER A 91 -4.02 10.98 -3.31
C SER A 91 -4.17 10.31 -4.67
N LYS A 92 -4.39 11.07 -5.77
CA LYS A 92 -4.43 10.53 -7.14
C LYS A 92 -3.09 10.03 -7.66
N VAL A 93 -1.98 10.57 -7.16
CA VAL A 93 -0.63 10.12 -7.57
C VAL A 93 -0.13 9.00 -6.66
N ASN A 94 -0.68 8.91 -5.45
CA ASN A 94 -0.25 7.96 -4.43
C ASN A 94 -0.73 6.53 -4.74
N PRO A 95 0.18 5.55 -4.98
CA PRO A 95 -0.17 4.16 -5.24
C PRO A 95 -0.94 3.50 -4.08
N VAL A 96 -0.72 3.97 -2.84
CA VAL A 96 -1.44 3.47 -1.66
C VAL A 96 -2.94 3.76 -1.74
N SER A 97 -3.35 4.86 -2.38
CA SER A 97 -4.77 5.15 -2.59
C SER A 97 -5.45 4.07 -3.43
N TYR A 98 -4.78 3.63 -4.50
CA TYR A 98 -5.30 2.59 -5.39
C TYR A 98 -5.32 1.22 -4.72
N GLU A 99 -4.33 0.92 -3.87
CA GLU A 99 -4.32 -0.29 -3.04
C GLU A 99 -5.55 -0.31 -2.11
N VAL A 100 -5.81 0.78 -1.40
CA VAL A 100 -6.96 0.90 -0.49
C VAL A 100 -8.28 0.78 -1.23
N ASP A 101 -8.41 1.44 -2.38
CA ASP A 101 -9.64 1.41 -3.18
C ASP A 101 -9.91 0.01 -3.74
N ALA A 102 -8.88 -0.69 -4.22
CA ALA A 102 -8.97 -2.07 -4.67
C ALA A 102 -9.36 -3.03 -3.52
N LEU A 103 -8.76 -2.87 -2.33
CA LEU A 103 -9.10 -3.67 -1.15
C LEU A 103 -10.54 -3.45 -0.72
N ARG A 104 -11.01 -2.19 -0.65
CA ARG A 104 -12.39 -1.86 -0.29
C ARG A 104 -13.37 -2.45 -1.30
N ALA A 105 -13.06 -2.34 -2.58
CA ALA A 105 -13.86 -2.90 -3.66
C ALA A 105 -13.93 -4.44 -3.63
N LEU A 106 -12.83 -5.11 -3.28
CA LEU A 106 -12.79 -6.57 -3.19
C LEU A 106 -13.47 -7.10 -1.93
N LEU A 107 -13.28 -6.44 -0.79
CA LEU A 107 -13.72 -6.94 0.51
C LEU A 107 -15.16 -6.54 0.87
N ILE A 108 -15.63 -5.37 0.42
CA ILE A 108 -16.91 -4.78 0.84
C ILE A 108 -17.76 -4.36 -0.37
N GLY A 109 -17.12 -3.91 -1.46
CA GLY A 109 -17.79 -3.33 -2.62
C GLY A 109 -18.34 -4.32 -3.66
N PRO A 110 -19.13 -3.82 -4.63
CA PRO A 110 -19.72 -4.64 -5.69
C PRO A 110 -18.70 -5.12 -6.73
N GLY A 111 -17.55 -4.44 -6.90
CA GLY A 111 -16.49 -4.85 -7.84
C GLY A 111 -15.30 -3.89 -7.88
N PHE A 112 -14.13 -4.39 -8.30
CA PHE A 112 -12.88 -3.64 -8.40
C PHE A 112 -12.72 -2.97 -9.77
N LYS A 113 -12.01 -1.84 -9.81
CA LYS A 113 -11.65 -1.20 -11.08
C LYS A 113 -10.32 -1.75 -11.56
N VAL A 114 -10.28 -2.19 -12.81
CA VAL A 114 -9.03 -2.67 -13.45
C VAL A 114 -7.97 -1.56 -13.46
N ALA A 115 -8.38 -0.30 -13.57
CA ALA A 115 -7.48 0.85 -13.52
C ALA A 115 -6.70 0.93 -12.20
N ASP A 116 -7.33 0.63 -11.06
CA ASP A 116 -6.66 0.72 -9.75
C ASP A 116 -5.56 -0.33 -9.63
N ILE A 117 -5.85 -1.55 -10.11
CA ILE A 117 -4.88 -2.64 -10.17
C ILE A 117 -3.76 -2.31 -11.16
N ALA A 118 -4.09 -1.77 -12.34
CA ALA A 118 -3.10 -1.41 -13.35
C ALA A 118 -2.11 -0.36 -12.84
N VAL A 119 -2.61 0.70 -12.18
CA VAL A 119 -1.75 1.74 -11.59
C VAL A 119 -0.86 1.14 -10.49
N LEU A 120 -1.40 0.28 -9.64
CA LEU A 120 -0.64 -0.38 -8.58
C LEU A 120 0.47 -1.28 -9.15
N VAL A 121 0.17 -2.07 -10.17
CA VAL A 121 1.13 -2.95 -10.86
C VAL A 121 2.22 -2.12 -11.55
N VAL A 122 1.86 -1.03 -12.23
CA VAL A 122 2.84 -0.12 -12.86
C VAL A 122 3.73 0.52 -11.80
N ALA A 123 3.16 0.99 -10.68
CA ALA A 123 3.94 1.56 -9.59
C ALA A 123 4.92 0.54 -9.00
N ALA A 124 4.46 -0.70 -8.76
CA ALA A 124 5.32 -1.79 -8.30
C ALA A 124 6.43 -2.11 -9.31
N ALA A 125 6.11 -2.19 -10.61
CA ALA A 125 7.09 -2.44 -11.67
C ALA A 125 8.16 -1.33 -11.75
N VAL A 126 7.75 -0.07 -11.66
CA VAL A 126 8.67 1.07 -11.59
C VAL A 126 9.56 0.98 -10.36
N GLY A 127 9.00 0.68 -9.19
CA GLY A 127 9.76 0.48 -7.96
C GLY A 127 10.78 -0.65 -8.08
N ILE A 128 10.38 -1.79 -8.65
CA ILE A 128 11.28 -2.93 -8.92
C ILE A 128 12.41 -2.50 -9.85
N ALA A 129 12.10 -1.77 -10.92
CA ALA A 129 13.10 -1.30 -11.88
C ALA A 129 14.10 -0.33 -11.21
N THR A 130 13.65 0.63 -10.42
CA THR A 130 14.54 1.57 -9.71
C THR A 130 15.39 0.85 -8.67
N ALA A 131 14.81 -0.06 -7.90
CA ALA A 131 15.56 -0.87 -6.93
C ALA A 131 16.64 -1.72 -7.63
N SER A 132 16.27 -2.35 -8.75
CA SER A 132 17.17 -3.19 -9.55
C SER A 132 18.32 -2.40 -10.16
N ALA A 133 18.06 -1.19 -10.65
CA ALA A 133 19.10 -0.30 -11.19
C ALA A 133 20.07 0.21 -10.11
N LEU A 134 19.63 0.30 -8.85
CA LEU A 134 20.45 0.75 -7.72
C LEU A 134 21.18 -0.38 -6.99
N LEU A 135 20.73 -1.63 -7.13
CA LEU A 135 21.40 -2.82 -6.57
C LEU A 135 22.89 -2.92 -6.94
N PRO A 136 23.33 -2.69 -8.20
CA PRO A 136 24.75 -2.69 -8.56
C PRO A 136 25.59 -1.67 -7.78
N ARG A 137 25.00 -0.57 -7.29
CA ARG A 137 25.69 0.43 -6.47
C ARG A 137 25.81 0.04 -4.99
N LEU A 138 24.97 -0.88 -4.52
CA LEU A 138 25.03 -1.43 -3.16
C LEU A 138 26.08 -2.53 -3.01
N VAL A 139 26.34 -3.28 -4.09
CA VAL A 139 27.28 -4.41 -4.09
C VAL A 139 28.74 -3.96 -4.27
N ARG A 140 28.96 -2.71 -4.70
CA ARG A 140 30.27 -2.04 -4.68
C ARG A 140 30.48 -1.23 -3.40
#